data_AF-M5FPH0-F1
#
_entry.id   AF-M5FPH0-F1
#
_cell.length_a   1.000
_cell.length_b   1.000
_cell.length_c   1.000
_cell.angle_alpha   90.00
_cell.angle_beta   90.00
_cell.angle_gamma   90.00
#
_symmetry.space_group_name_H-M   'P 1'
#
loop_
_entity.id
_entity.type
_entity.pdbx_description
1 polymer ?
#
loop_
_entity_poly.entity_id
_entity_poly.type
_entity_poly.pdbx_seq_one_letter_code
_entity_poly.pdbx_strand_id
1 'polypeptide(L)'
;MDAALGAIAVLVHCFEDKLNDLDVRLAFIKSKPVALRAMRENHGIGVILAWLWGLAVLVKEKNVNIDQDDVVPIIQAIMPIAAISPDPATRFIAFRLLNTMLNLINDLARLSVLKDFTSAACPFPQMRVAAVGLIKDNVLPALKEKNASPFSTPVLMQTLGPILLRPQPNDLFEHNLQLSEFIDSYEPARLTESMSFLYALLSIDKANRTAIRDAMPEFQAQILKPLRKRLEAWEPEMEKDDEVSMALSGLIMSIDRFDSILS
;
A
#
# COMPACT_ATOMS: atom_id res chain seq x y z
N MET A 1 -11.00 12.93 13.82
CA MET A 1 -9.61 13.19 13.42
C MET A 1 -8.82 13.83 14.58
N ASP A 2 -9.39 14.83 15.26
CA ASP A 2 -8.70 15.61 16.30
C ASP A 2 -8.41 14.88 17.62
N ALA A 3 -9.18 13.86 18.00
CA ALA A 3 -8.99 13.23 19.33
C ALA A 3 -7.74 12.34 19.42
N ALA A 4 -7.38 11.61 18.36
CA ALA A 4 -6.24 10.69 18.37
C ALA A 4 -4.91 11.38 18.05
N LEU A 5 -4.90 12.27 17.04
CA LEU A 5 -3.77 13.16 16.81
C LEU A 5 -3.61 14.14 17.97
N GLY A 6 -4.72 14.61 18.55
CA GLY A 6 -4.73 15.39 19.79
C GLY A 6 -4.20 14.59 20.97
N ALA A 7 -4.52 13.30 21.11
CA ALA A 7 -3.96 12.46 22.18
C ALA A 7 -2.45 12.22 22.02
N ILE A 8 -1.96 11.99 20.79
CA ILE A 8 -0.51 11.90 20.53
C ILE A 8 0.16 13.25 20.75
N ALA A 9 -0.42 14.34 20.24
CA ALA A 9 0.10 15.69 20.43
C ALA A 9 0.11 16.09 21.91
N VAL A 10 -0.92 15.73 22.68
CA VAL A 10 -0.99 15.93 24.14
C VAL A 10 0.01 15.04 24.85
N LEU A 11 0.18 13.77 24.45
CA LEU A 11 1.21 12.91 25.04
C LEU A 11 2.60 13.49 24.80
N VAL A 12 2.89 13.93 23.58
CA VAL A 12 4.19 14.50 23.18
C VAL A 12 4.42 15.87 23.84
N HIS A 13 3.45 16.79 23.82
CA HIS A 13 3.62 18.12 24.39
C HIS A 13 3.48 18.17 25.92
N CYS A 14 2.57 17.41 26.53
CA CYS A 14 2.34 17.51 27.97
C CYS A 14 3.27 16.59 28.79
N PHE A 15 3.92 15.62 28.15
CA PHE A 15 4.82 14.68 28.82
C PHE A 15 6.18 14.56 28.14
N GLU A 16 6.65 15.59 27.44
CA GLU A 16 7.93 15.63 26.73
C GLU A 16 9.10 15.13 27.59
N ASP A 17 9.24 15.65 28.82
CA ASP A 17 10.27 15.23 29.77
C ASP A 17 10.18 13.73 30.12
N LYS A 18 8.95 13.21 30.31
CA LYS A 18 8.74 11.79 30.63
C LYS A 18 8.93 10.88 29.43
N LEU A 19 8.71 11.38 28.21
CA LEU A 19 8.95 10.65 26.97
C LEU A 19 10.43 10.57 26.65
N ASN A 20 11.22 11.58 27.03
CA ASN A 20 12.67 11.53 26.90
C ASN A 20 13.28 10.39 27.72
N ASP A 21 12.79 10.18 28.95
CA ASP A 21 13.21 9.11 29.85
C ASP A 21 12.54 7.75 29.59
N LEU A 22 11.57 7.68 28.68
CA LEU A 22 10.85 6.44 28.38
C LEU A 22 11.79 5.42 27.72
N ASP A 23 11.91 4.24 28.34
CA ASP A 23 12.44 3.03 27.68
C ASP A 23 11.42 2.56 26.63
N VAL A 24 11.59 3.09 25.41
CA VAL A 24 10.69 2.85 24.28
C VAL A 24 10.62 1.36 23.94
N ARG A 25 11.73 0.62 24.05
CA ARG A 25 11.76 -0.82 23.77
C ARG A 25 10.89 -1.57 24.76
N LEU A 26 11.08 -1.32 26.06
CA LEU A 26 10.28 -1.96 27.09
C LEU A 26 8.80 -1.57 26.99
N ALA A 27 8.51 -0.30 26.70
CA ALA A 27 7.14 0.19 26.50
C ALA A 27 6.46 -0.52 25.32
N PHE A 28 7.17 -0.68 24.19
CA PHE A 28 6.67 -1.40 23.02
C PHE A 28 6.36 -2.87 23.35
N ILE A 29 7.32 -3.58 23.94
CA ILE A 29 7.18 -5.01 24.29
C ILE A 29 6.03 -5.22 25.28
N LYS A 30 5.90 -4.37 26.31
CA LYS A 30 4.80 -4.45 27.29
C LYS A 30 3.45 -4.07 26.70
N SER A 31 3.42 -3.19 25.70
CA SER A 31 2.18 -2.78 25.03
C SER A 31 1.65 -3.84 24.07
N LYS A 32 2.52 -4.67 23.47
CA LYS A 32 2.17 -5.71 22.50
C LYS A 32 0.98 -6.59 22.93
N PRO A 33 1.00 -7.30 24.08
CA PRO A 33 -0.10 -8.18 24.46
C PRO A 33 -1.42 -7.44 24.69
N VAL A 34 -1.36 -6.23 25.27
CA VAL A 34 -2.54 -5.39 25.50
C VAL A 34 -3.13 -4.94 24.16
N ALA A 35 -2.28 -4.53 23.22
CA ALA A 35 -2.71 -4.08 21.91
C ALA A 35 -3.33 -5.19 21.06
N LEU A 36 -2.69 -6.37 21.03
CA LEU A 36 -3.23 -7.53 20.32
C LEU A 36 -4.59 -7.96 20.88
N ARG A 37 -4.77 -7.87 22.21
CA ARG A 37 -6.05 -8.15 22.86
C ARG A 37 -7.11 -7.11 22.50
N ALA A 38 -6.79 -5.82 22.62
CA ALA A 38 -7.71 -4.72 22.31
C ALA A 38 -8.18 -4.74 20.84
N MET A 39 -7.26 -5.01 19.92
CA MET A 39 -7.59 -5.15 18.49
C MET A 39 -8.51 -6.34 18.23
N ARG A 40 -8.33 -7.47 18.94
CA ARG A 40 -9.19 -8.65 18.82
C ARG A 40 -10.58 -8.43 19.41
N GLU A 41 -10.67 -7.75 20.54
CA GLU A 41 -11.93 -7.47 21.25
C GLU A 41 -12.69 -6.26 20.67
N ASN A 42 -12.11 -5.57 19.70
CA ASN A 42 -12.66 -4.36 19.07
C ASN A 42 -13.03 -3.26 20.08
N HIS A 43 -12.25 -3.13 21.16
CA HIS A 43 -12.48 -2.17 22.24
C HIS A 43 -11.36 -1.14 22.30
N GLY A 44 -11.70 0.15 22.27
CA GLY A 44 -10.72 1.23 22.36
C GLY A 44 -9.69 1.28 21.22
N ILE A 45 -10.02 0.72 20.04
CA ILE A 45 -9.08 0.56 18.92
C ILE A 45 -8.37 1.88 18.56
N GLY A 46 -9.09 2.99 18.45
CA GLY A 46 -8.48 4.27 18.06
C GLY A 46 -7.35 4.72 19.00
N VAL A 47 -7.53 4.54 20.32
CA VAL A 47 -6.54 4.91 21.34
C VAL A 47 -5.33 4.00 21.27
N ILE A 48 -5.54 2.68 21.16
CA ILE A 48 -4.42 1.73 21.15
C ILE A 48 -3.59 1.82 19.86
N LEU A 49 -4.23 2.10 18.71
CA LEU A 49 -3.52 2.36 17.47
C LEU A 49 -2.71 3.66 17.55
N ALA A 50 -3.28 4.72 18.11
CA ALA A 50 -2.59 5.99 18.29
C ALA A 50 -1.37 5.83 19.23
N TRP A 51 -1.53 5.10 20.33
CA TRP A 51 -0.44 4.78 21.27
C TRP A 51 0.69 3.99 20.59
N LEU A 52 0.35 2.91 19.88
CA LEU A 52 1.34 2.12 19.13
C LEU A 52 2.03 2.95 18.04
N TRP A 53 1.33 3.88 17.41
CA TRP A 53 1.91 4.77 16.42
C TRP A 53 2.92 5.73 17.04
N GLY A 54 2.58 6.35 18.16
CA GLY A 54 3.52 7.17 18.93
C GLY A 54 4.78 6.38 19.32
N LEU A 55 4.63 5.15 19.82
CA LEU A 55 5.77 4.29 20.12
C LEU A 55 6.60 3.95 18.88
N ALA A 56 5.98 3.60 17.76
CA ALA A 56 6.69 3.27 16.53
C ALA A 56 7.47 4.46 15.94
N VAL A 57 6.92 5.68 16.07
CA VAL A 57 7.64 6.92 15.72
C VAL A 57 8.85 7.11 16.62
N LEU A 58 8.68 6.98 17.94
CA LEU A 58 9.78 7.10 18.90
C LEU A 58 10.86 6.03 18.71
N VAL A 59 10.48 4.80 18.34
CA VAL A 59 11.43 3.74 17.98
C VAL A 59 12.32 4.19 16.83
N LYS A 60 11.74 4.79 15.79
CA LYS A 60 12.47 5.30 14.63
C LYS A 60 13.34 6.51 14.98
N GLU A 61 12.81 7.48 15.72
CA GLU A 61 13.52 8.70 16.10
C GLU A 61 14.72 8.42 17.01
N LYS A 62 14.55 7.54 18.00
CA LYS A 62 15.61 7.16 18.95
C LYS A 62 16.48 5.99 18.43
N ASN A 63 16.27 5.53 17.19
CA ASN A 63 16.96 4.40 16.57
C ASN A 63 17.01 3.15 17.48
N VAL A 64 15.88 2.83 18.11
CA VAL A 64 15.74 1.71 19.03
C VAL A 64 15.56 0.42 18.24
N ASN A 65 16.34 -0.61 18.54
CA ASN A 65 16.19 -1.90 17.89
C ASN A 65 15.03 -2.70 18.51
N ILE A 66 14.04 -3.07 17.70
CA ILE A 66 12.91 -3.93 18.05
C ILE A 66 12.98 -5.20 17.19
N ASP A 67 12.79 -6.35 17.80
CA ASP A 67 12.79 -7.62 17.07
C ASP A 67 11.60 -7.70 16.11
N GLN A 68 11.82 -8.29 14.94
CA GLN A 68 10.75 -8.51 13.97
C GLN A 68 9.66 -9.42 14.52
N ASP A 69 10.02 -10.36 15.38
CA ASP A 69 9.07 -11.25 16.06
C ASP A 69 8.12 -10.48 17.01
N ASP A 70 8.49 -9.27 17.41
CA ASP A 70 7.61 -8.36 18.16
C ASP A 70 6.73 -7.49 17.25
N VAL A 71 7.19 -7.15 16.04
CA VAL A 71 6.50 -6.25 15.11
C VAL A 71 5.52 -6.98 14.19
N VAL A 72 5.91 -8.15 13.65
CA VAL A 72 5.11 -8.89 12.66
C VAL A 72 3.71 -9.26 13.16
N PRO A 73 3.50 -9.75 14.41
CA PRO A 73 2.17 -10.03 14.91
C PRO A 73 1.27 -8.78 14.98
N ILE A 74 1.86 -7.62 15.24
CA ILE A 74 1.15 -6.34 15.27
C ILE A 74 0.76 -5.93 13.84
N ILE A 75 1.66 -6.06 12.86
CA ILE A 75 1.36 -5.84 11.43
C ILE A 75 0.17 -6.70 10.99
N GLN A 76 0.18 -7.99 11.32
CA GLN A 76 -0.90 -8.93 10.98
C GLN A 76 -2.24 -8.55 11.62
N ALA A 77 -2.24 -8.02 12.84
CA ALA A 77 -3.44 -7.57 13.53
C ALA A 77 -3.99 -6.24 12.99
N ILE A 78 -3.12 -5.31 12.57
CA ILE A 78 -3.51 -3.99 12.07
C ILE A 78 -4.04 -4.06 10.64
N MET A 79 -3.48 -4.93 9.81
CA MET A 79 -3.84 -5.06 8.38
C MET A 79 -5.36 -5.13 8.14
N PRO A 80 -6.14 -6.03 8.78
CA PRO A 80 -7.59 -6.07 8.59
C PRO A 80 -8.28 -4.77 9.05
N ILE A 81 -7.81 -4.15 10.13
CA ILE A 81 -8.37 -2.88 10.63
C ILE A 81 -8.14 -1.76 9.60
N ALA A 82 -6.94 -1.68 9.03
CA ALA A 82 -6.59 -0.74 7.99
C ALA A 82 -7.37 -0.98 6.68
N ALA A 83 -7.79 -2.21 6.42
CA ALA A 83 -8.52 -2.57 5.21
C ALA A 83 -10.02 -2.28 5.32
N ILE A 84 -10.66 -2.72 6.41
CA ILE A 84 -12.13 -2.84 6.49
C ILE A 84 -12.77 -2.18 7.71
N SER A 85 -12.03 -1.42 8.53
CA SER A 85 -12.66 -0.72 9.67
C SER A 85 -13.79 0.20 9.20
N PRO A 86 -14.99 0.17 9.81
CA PRO A 86 -16.12 1.00 9.40
C PRO A 86 -15.89 2.49 9.71
N ASP A 87 -15.07 2.79 10.72
CA ASP A 87 -14.71 4.16 11.06
C ASP A 87 -13.54 4.64 10.18
N PRO A 88 -13.73 5.68 9.33
CA PRO A 88 -12.67 6.18 8.45
C PRO A 88 -11.43 6.68 9.22
N ALA A 89 -11.61 7.25 10.41
CA ALA A 89 -10.49 7.74 11.20
C ALA A 89 -9.62 6.59 11.74
N THR A 90 -10.25 5.54 12.26
CA THR A 90 -9.59 4.31 12.69
C THR A 90 -8.86 3.65 11.52
N ARG A 91 -9.51 3.54 10.36
CA ARG A 91 -8.90 2.98 9.15
C ARG A 91 -7.64 3.75 8.75
N PHE A 92 -7.72 5.08 8.75
CA PHE A 92 -6.58 5.95 8.42
C PHE A 92 -5.42 5.77 9.40
N ILE A 93 -5.67 5.83 10.71
CA ILE A 93 -4.62 5.67 11.73
C ILE A 93 -3.99 4.27 11.63
N ALA A 94 -4.80 3.23 11.45
CA ALA A 94 -4.33 1.87 11.24
C ALA A 94 -3.41 1.78 10.01
N PHE A 95 -3.76 2.43 8.90
CA PHE A 95 -2.92 2.46 7.70
C PHE A 95 -1.60 3.20 7.91
N ARG A 96 -1.60 4.35 8.61
CA ARG A 96 -0.37 5.09 8.96
C ARG A 96 0.52 4.29 9.91
N LEU A 97 -0.08 3.63 10.90
CA LEU A 97 0.62 2.72 11.79
C LEU A 97 1.23 1.54 11.03
N LEU A 98 0.46 0.92 10.13
CA LEU A 98 0.91 -0.20 9.30
C LEU A 98 2.16 0.17 8.50
N ASN A 99 2.16 1.33 7.82
CA ASN A 99 3.33 1.82 7.10
C ASN A 99 4.53 2.08 8.05
N THR A 100 4.27 2.64 9.23
CA THR A 100 5.34 2.90 10.22
C THR A 100 5.95 1.60 10.73
N MET A 101 5.12 0.60 11.07
CA MET A 101 5.56 -0.72 11.54
C MET A 101 6.31 -1.50 10.47
N LEU A 102 5.88 -1.43 9.21
CA LEU A 102 6.61 -2.01 8.08
C LEU A 102 8.05 -1.47 7.99
N ASN A 103 8.25 -0.18 8.30
CA ASN A 103 9.59 0.43 8.33
C ASN A 103 10.45 0.01 9.53
N LEU A 104 9.92 -0.73 10.50
CA LEU A 104 10.68 -1.29 11.63
C LEU A 104 11.24 -2.68 11.33
N ILE A 105 10.78 -3.35 10.28
CA ILE A 105 11.31 -4.64 9.84
C ILE A 105 12.30 -4.47 8.68
N ASN A 106 13.13 -5.49 8.46
CA ASN A 106 14.16 -5.50 7.41
C ASN A 106 13.50 -5.43 6.03
N ASP A 107 14.23 -4.88 5.05
CA ASP A 107 13.66 -4.56 3.75
C ASP A 107 13.18 -5.78 2.96
N LEU A 108 13.83 -6.94 3.09
CA LEU A 108 13.38 -8.18 2.43
C LEU A 108 12.05 -8.66 3.03
N ALA A 109 11.94 -8.70 4.36
CA ALA A 109 10.72 -9.07 5.06
C ALA A 109 9.59 -8.09 4.73
N ARG A 110 9.91 -6.78 4.70
CA ARG A 110 8.97 -5.73 4.30
C ARG A 110 8.45 -5.95 2.88
N LEU A 111 9.34 -6.21 1.92
CA LEU A 111 8.97 -6.48 0.54
C LEU A 111 8.09 -7.74 0.43
N SER A 112 8.40 -8.79 1.20
CA SER A 112 7.56 -10.01 1.26
C SER A 112 6.16 -9.71 1.78
N VAL A 113 6.04 -8.96 2.87
CA VAL A 113 4.72 -8.58 3.43
C VAL A 113 3.91 -7.74 2.43
N LEU A 114 4.56 -6.79 1.73
CA LEU A 114 3.91 -5.97 0.71
C LEU A 114 3.45 -6.80 -0.51
N LYS A 115 4.24 -7.79 -0.91
CA LYS A 115 3.82 -8.79 -1.92
C LYS A 115 2.57 -9.53 -1.46
N ASP A 116 2.54 -10.00 -0.22
CA ASP A 116 1.40 -10.74 0.31
C ASP A 116 0.14 -9.85 0.32
N PHE A 117 0.26 -8.59 0.75
CA PHE A 117 -0.85 -7.63 0.80
C PHE A 117 -1.43 -7.29 -0.58
N THR A 118 -0.61 -7.24 -1.63
CA THR A 118 -1.04 -6.96 -3.01
C THR A 118 -1.51 -8.19 -3.78
N SER A 119 -1.20 -9.38 -3.27
CA SER A 119 -1.55 -10.64 -3.94
C SER A 119 -3.03 -11.00 -3.79
N ALA A 120 -3.48 -11.92 -4.65
CA ALA A 120 -4.81 -12.53 -4.54
C ALA A 120 -5.02 -13.34 -3.25
N ALA A 121 -3.94 -13.68 -2.51
CA ALA A 121 -4.03 -14.36 -1.22
C ALA A 121 -4.49 -13.42 -0.08
N CYS A 122 -4.33 -12.11 -0.23
CA CYS A 122 -4.85 -11.14 0.72
C CYS A 122 -6.39 -11.13 0.65
N PRO A 123 -7.13 -11.45 1.72
CA PRO A 123 -8.59 -11.58 1.64
C PRO A 123 -9.32 -10.23 1.55
N PHE A 124 -8.60 -9.11 1.59
CA PHE A 124 -9.17 -7.76 1.62
C PHE A 124 -8.85 -7.01 0.32
N PRO A 125 -9.80 -6.88 -0.63
CA PRO A 125 -9.59 -6.18 -1.89
C PRO A 125 -9.10 -4.73 -1.71
N GLN A 126 -9.61 -4.03 -0.69
CA GLN A 126 -9.19 -2.66 -0.38
C GLN A 126 -7.72 -2.58 0.01
N MET A 127 -7.20 -3.60 0.71
CA MET A 127 -5.78 -3.68 1.06
C MET A 127 -4.93 -3.98 -0.18
N ARG A 128 -5.40 -4.80 -1.13
CA ARG A 128 -4.67 -5.07 -2.37
C ARG A 128 -4.40 -3.79 -3.16
N VAL A 129 -5.40 -2.90 -3.22
CA VAL A 129 -5.26 -1.57 -3.83
C VAL A 129 -4.35 -0.68 -2.98
N ALA A 130 -4.66 -0.53 -1.69
CA ALA A 130 -3.94 0.40 -0.80
C ALA A 130 -2.45 0.03 -0.59
N ALA A 131 -2.11 -1.26 -0.67
CA ALA A 131 -0.74 -1.73 -0.53
C ALA A 131 0.17 -1.30 -1.68
N VAL A 132 -0.38 -0.97 -2.87
CA VAL A 132 0.41 -0.34 -3.95
C VAL A 132 0.91 1.05 -3.52
N GLY A 133 0.09 1.80 -2.77
CA GLY A 133 0.52 3.04 -2.13
C GLY A 133 1.64 2.83 -1.11
N LEU A 134 1.57 1.77 -0.29
CA LEU A 134 2.64 1.40 0.63
C LEU A 134 3.95 1.03 -0.10
N ILE A 135 3.85 0.33 -1.23
CA ILE A 135 5.00 0.02 -2.09
C ILE A 135 5.63 1.31 -2.60
N LYS A 136 4.84 2.24 -3.12
CA LYS A 136 5.30 3.54 -3.59
C LYS A 136 6.05 4.31 -2.50
N ASP A 137 5.51 4.34 -1.28
CA ASP A 137 6.13 4.99 -0.11
C ASP A 137 7.50 4.39 0.27
N ASN A 138 7.77 3.12 -0.06
CA ASN A 138 9.05 2.47 0.20
C ASN A 138 10.03 2.55 -0.99
N VAL A 139 9.52 2.46 -2.22
CA VAL A 139 10.34 2.44 -3.45
C VAL A 139 10.87 3.83 -3.79
N LEU A 140 10.04 4.87 -3.72
CA LEU A 140 10.46 6.21 -4.16
C LEU A 140 11.59 6.80 -3.31
N PRO A 141 11.59 6.67 -1.96
CA PRO A 141 12.74 7.05 -1.14
C PRO A 141 13.98 6.18 -1.44
N ALA A 142 13.81 4.85 -1.54
CA ALA A 142 14.92 3.94 -1.79
C ALA A 142 15.66 4.19 -3.12
N LEU A 143 14.97 4.70 -4.14
CA LEU A 143 15.60 5.10 -5.41
C LEU A 143 16.45 6.37 -5.29
N LYS A 144 16.12 7.27 -4.36
CA LYS A 144 16.90 8.48 -4.09
C LYS A 144 18.13 8.19 -3.23
N GLU A 145 18.11 7.11 -2.48
CA GLU A 145 19.23 6.66 -1.66
C GLU A 145 20.33 6.03 -2.52
N LYS A 146 21.57 6.22 -2.07
CA LYS A 146 22.77 5.63 -2.71
C LYS A 146 22.93 4.15 -2.38
N ASN A 147 22.40 3.72 -1.24
CA ASN A 147 22.51 2.33 -0.80
C ASN A 147 21.51 1.46 -1.56
N ALA A 148 21.98 0.30 -2.01
CA ALA A 148 21.11 -0.67 -2.65
C ALA A 148 20.19 -1.30 -1.60
N SER A 149 18.90 -1.36 -1.90
CA SER A 149 17.92 -2.13 -1.15
C SER A 149 17.08 -2.98 -2.12
N PRO A 150 16.33 -3.98 -1.63
CA PRO A 150 15.38 -4.72 -2.45
C PRO A 150 14.39 -3.83 -3.20
N PHE A 151 14.10 -2.63 -2.67
CA PHE A 151 13.20 -1.64 -3.27
C PHE A 151 13.83 -0.80 -4.39
N SER A 152 15.15 -0.86 -4.57
CA SER A 152 15.89 -0.07 -5.58
C SER A 152 16.76 -0.92 -6.52
N THR A 153 16.49 -2.22 -6.57
CA THR A 153 17.21 -3.24 -7.37
C THR A 153 16.21 -4.12 -8.15
N PRO A 154 16.67 -5.00 -9.07
CA PRO A 154 15.77 -5.84 -9.86
C PRO A 154 14.89 -6.80 -9.03
N VAL A 155 15.27 -7.04 -7.77
CA VAL A 155 14.49 -7.82 -6.80
C VAL A 155 13.06 -7.27 -6.66
N LEU A 156 12.87 -5.96 -6.79
CA LEU A 156 11.55 -5.32 -6.75
C LEU A 156 10.62 -5.91 -7.82
N MET A 157 11.03 -5.88 -9.09
CA MET A 157 10.20 -6.35 -10.20
C MET A 157 10.14 -7.87 -10.28
N GLN A 158 11.19 -8.58 -9.84
CA GLN A 158 11.12 -10.03 -9.67
C GLN A 158 10.05 -10.44 -8.65
N THR A 159 9.85 -9.63 -7.60
CA THR A 159 8.92 -9.94 -6.51
C THR A 159 7.50 -9.46 -6.78
N LEU A 160 7.36 -8.22 -7.26
CA LEU A 160 6.06 -7.56 -7.43
C LEU A 160 5.58 -7.51 -8.89
N GLY A 161 6.47 -7.71 -9.87
CA GLY A 161 6.11 -7.70 -11.29
C GLY A 161 4.97 -8.65 -11.65
N PRO A 162 4.97 -9.92 -11.21
CA PRO A 162 3.87 -10.85 -11.49
C PRO A 162 2.50 -10.37 -10.98
N ILE A 163 2.47 -9.47 -9.99
CA ILE A 163 1.26 -8.93 -9.38
C ILE A 163 0.87 -7.61 -10.07
N LEU A 164 1.84 -6.73 -10.34
CA LEU A 164 1.61 -5.39 -10.87
C LEU A 164 1.41 -5.35 -12.40
N LEU A 165 1.98 -6.32 -13.12
CA LEU A 165 2.03 -6.32 -14.59
C LEU A 165 0.96 -7.19 -15.24
N ARG A 166 0.06 -7.77 -14.44
CA ARG A 166 -0.99 -8.69 -14.89
C ARG A 166 -2.31 -8.33 -14.24
N PRO A 167 -3.44 -8.62 -14.90
CA PRO A 167 -4.73 -8.37 -14.29
C PRO A 167 -4.99 -9.38 -13.17
N GLN A 168 -5.94 -9.10 -12.28
CA GLN A 168 -6.39 -10.04 -11.27
C GLN A 168 -7.89 -10.30 -11.41
N PRO A 169 -8.31 -11.51 -11.84
CA PRO A 169 -7.49 -12.69 -12.19
C PRO A 169 -6.68 -12.51 -13.50
N ASN A 170 -5.69 -13.38 -13.73
CA ASN A 170 -4.77 -13.27 -14.87
C ASN A 170 -5.47 -13.36 -16.24
N ASP A 171 -6.61 -14.05 -16.29
CA ASP A 171 -7.43 -14.28 -17.49
C ASP A 171 -8.59 -13.27 -17.61
N LEU A 172 -8.63 -12.21 -16.80
CA LEU A 172 -9.72 -11.24 -16.73
C LEU A 172 -10.12 -10.70 -18.12
N PHE A 173 -9.15 -10.43 -18.99
CA PHE A 173 -9.40 -9.87 -20.32
C PHE A 173 -9.65 -10.92 -21.42
N GLU A 174 -9.52 -12.21 -21.12
CA GLU A 174 -9.70 -13.31 -22.09
C GLU A 174 -11.17 -13.67 -22.32
N HIS A 175 -12.02 -13.49 -21.31
CA HIS A 175 -13.46 -13.84 -21.37
C HIS A 175 -14.32 -12.67 -21.84
N ASN A 176 -15.61 -12.89 -22.15
CA ASN A 176 -16.53 -11.79 -22.47
C ASN A 176 -16.92 -11.00 -21.20
N LEU A 177 -15.97 -10.24 -20.65
CA LEU A 177 -16.12 -9.39 -19.47
C LEU A 177 -17.11 -8.25 -19.74
N GLN A 178 -18.16 -8.17 -18.93
CA GLN A 178 -19.11 -7.06 -18.98
C GLN A 178 -18.55 -5.82 -18.26
N LEU A 179 -18.95 -4.63 -18.70
CA LEU A 179 -18.52 -3.37 -18.09
C LEU A 179 -18.90 -3.29 -16.61
N SER A 180 -20.13 -3.66 -16.27
CA SER A 180 -20.63 -3.69 -14.89
C SER A 180 -19.81 -4.63 -14.01
N GLU A 181 -19.52 -5.85 -14.47
CA GLU A 181 -18.67 -6.81 -13.75
C GLU A 181 -17.27 -6.25 -13.48
N PHE A 182 -16.70 -5.49 -14.43
CA PHE A 182 -15.40 -4.87 -14.26
C PHE A 182 -15.45 -3.73 -13.22
N ILE A 183 -16.46 -2.86 -13.29
CA ILE A 183 -16.64 -1.72 -12.37
C ILE A 183 -16.92 -2.18 -10.94
N ASP A 184 -17.75 -3.20 -10.78
CA ASP A 184 -18.10 -3.76 -9.47
C ASP A 184 -16.94 -4.54 -8.82
N SER A 185 -15.91 -4.85 -9.59
CA SER A 185 -14.68 -5.46 -9.09
C SER A 185 -13.75 -4.41 -8.46
N TYR A 186 -12.73 -4.86 -7.71
CA TYR A 186 -11.67 -3.98 -7.21
C TYR A 186 -10.59 -3.65 -8.24
N GLU A 187 -10.66 -4.28 -9.42
CA GLU A 187 -9.61 -4.24 -10.42
C GLU A 187 -9.38 -2.86 -11.05
N PRO A 188 -10.42 -2.06 -11.40
CA PRO A 188 -10.21 -0.71 -11.93
C PRO A 188 -9.37 0.16 -10.98
N ALA A 189 -9.68 0.10 -9.68
CA ALA A 189 -8.93 0.83 -8.66
C ALA A 189 -7.50 0.30 -8.51
N ARG A 190 -7.32 -1.03 -8.51
CA ARG A 190 -6.00 -1.66 -8.43
C ARG A 190 -5.13 -1.30 -9.62
N LEU A 191 -5.66 -1.39 -10.84
CA LEU A 191 -4.95 -1.04 -12.07
C LEU A 191 -4.60 0.44 -12.08
N THR A 192 -5.52 1.33 -11.69
CA THR A 192 -5.25 2.76 -11.59
C THR A 192 -4.06 3.06 -10.66
N GLU A 193 -4.03 2.46 -9.47
CA GLU A 193 -2.93 2.67 -8.52
C GLU A 193 -1.62 1.99 -9.01
N SER A 194 -1.71 0.79 -9.58
CA SER A 194 -0.56 0.07 -10.16
C SER A 194 0.06 0.86 -11.30
N MET A 195 -0.75 1.37 -12.22
CA MET A 195 -0.32 2.21 -13.34
C MET A 195 0.31 3.51 -12.85
N SER A 196 -0.31 4.15 -11.86
CA SER A 196 0.23 5.37 -11.25
C SER A 196 1.61 5.12 -10.61
N PHE A 197 1.78 3.99 -9.93
CA PHE A 197 3.07 3.58 -9.38
C PHE A 197 4.10 3.27 -10.48
N LEU A 198 3.76 2.46 -11.48
CA LEU A 198 4.65 2.10 -12.58
C LEU A 198 5.08 3.33 -13.39
N TYR A 199 4.16 4.27 -13.63
CA TYR A 199 4.47 5.56 -14.27
C TYR A 199 5.48 6.38 -13.45
N ALA A 200 5.26 6.50 -12.14
CA ALA A 200 6.20 7.21 -11.25
C ALA A 200 7.57 6.51 -11.21
N LEU A 201 7.58 5.17 -11.19
CA LEU A 201 8.78 4.36 -11.21
C LEU A 201 9.58 4.58 -12.50
N LEU A 202 8.96 4.50 -13.68
CA LEU A 202 9.58 4.81 -14.97
C LEU A 202 10.08 6.26 -15.08
N SER A 203 9.39 7.19 -14.42
CA SER A 203 9.76 8.60 -14.39
C SER A 203 11.03 8.84 -13.58
N ILE A 204 11.22 8.11 -12.48
CA ILE A 204 12.33 8.30 -11.54
C ILE A 204 13.52 7.37 -11.87
N ASP A 205 13.26 6.10 -12.17
CA ASP A 205 14.28 5.10 -12.46
C ASP A 205 14.75 5.16 -13.93
N LYS A 206 15.50 6.22 -14.26
CA LYS A 206 16.07 6.42 -15.59
C LYS A 206 17.15 5.38 -15.93
N ALA A 207 17.89 4.92 -14.93
CA ALA A 207 18.97 3.94 -15.07
C ALA A 207 18.49 2.47 -15.07
N ASN A 208 17.17 2.24 -14.99
CA ASN A 208 16.58 0.90 -14.96
C ASN A 208 17.13 0.01 -13.83
N ARG A 209 17.41 0.60 -12.67
CA ARG A 209 17.93 -0.12 -11.49
C ARG A 209 16.97 -1.21 -11.00
N THR A 210 15.67 -1.01 -11.20
CA THR A 210 14.61 -1.94 -10.77
C THR A 210 14.23 -2.95 -11.84
N ALA A 211 14.81 -2.88 -13.05
CA ALA A 211 14.39 -3.66 -14.23
C ALA A 211 12.95 -3.35 -14.72
N ILE A 212 12.37 -2.22 -14.32
CA ILE A 212 11.03 -1.82 -14.76
C ILE A 212 10.92 -1.66 -16.28
N ARG A 213 11.97 -1.14 -16.95
CA ARG A 213 11.96 -0.93 -18.41
C ARG A 213 11.92 -2.25 -19.16
N ASP A 214 12.59 -3.26 -18.64
CA ASP A 214 12.62 -4.62 -19.22
C ASP A 214 11.26 -5.32 -19.09
N ALA A 215 10.47 -4.91 -18.09
CA ALA A 215 9.14 -5.46 -17.83
C ALA A 215 8.02 -4.79 -18.66
N MET A 216 8.33 -3.71 -19.40
CA MET A 216 7.33 -2.96 -20.15
C MET A 216 6.69 -3.72 -21.32
N PRO A 217 7.40 -4.56 -22.09
CA PRO A 217 6.77 -5.38 -23.10
C PRO A 217 5.69 -6.30 -22.53
N GLU A 218 5.91 -6.89 -21.34
CA GLU A 218 4.91 -7.71 -20.66
C GLU A 218 3.71 -6.84 -20.25
N PHE A 219 3.93 -5.70 -19.60
CA PHE A 219 2.86 -4.79 -19.21
C PHE A 219 2.00 -4.32 -20.40
N GLN A 220 2.64 -4.00 -21.52
CA GLN A 220 1.93 -3.63 -22.75
C GLN A 220 1.05 -4.76 -23.26
N ALA A 221 1.57 -5.99 -23.28
CA ALA A 221 0.87 -7.16 -23.80
C ALA A 221 -0.27 -7.63 -22.89
N GLN A 222 -0.05 -7.61 -21.56
CA GLN A 222 -0.96 -8.20 -20.57
C GLN A 222 -2.01 -7.21 -20.04
N ILE A 223 -1.69 -5.92 -19.99
CA ILE A 223 -2.58 -4.89 -19.44
C ILE A 223 -2.98 -3.86 -20.49
N LEU A 224 -2.03 -3.09 -21.03
CA LEU A 224 -2.38 -1.89 -21.81
C LEU A 224 -3.18 -2.23 -23.07
N LYS A 225 -2.72 -3.20 -23.87
CA LYS A 225 -3.41 -3.56 -25.13
C LYS A 225 -4.80 -4.16 -24.88
N PRO A 226 -4.97 -5.18 -24.00
CA PRO A 226 -6.30 -5.73 -23.72
C PRO A 226 -7.25 -4.71 -23.10
N LEU A 227 -6.76 -3.88 -22.17
CA LEU A 227 -7.58 -2.88 -21.50
C LEU A 227 -8.07 -1.80 -22.47
N ARG A 228 -7.23 -1.29 -23.38
CA ARG A 228 -7.68 -0.36 -24.43
C ARG A 228 -8.80 -0.93 -25.28
N LYS A 229 -8.62 -2.17 -25.75
CA LYS A 229 -9.64 -2.87 -26.55
C LYS A 229 -10.98 -3.00 -25.79
N ARG A 230 -10.93 -3.19 -24.46
CA ARG A 230 -12.14 -3.24 -23.63
C ARG A 230 -12.80 -1.87 -23.48
N LEU A 231 -12.01 -0.84 -23.18
CA LEU A 231 -12.52 0.53 -23.07
C LEU A 231 -13.16 1.01 -24.38
N GLU A 232 -12.56 0.72 -25.53
CA GLU A 232 -13.15 1.00 -26.85
C GLU A 232 -14.49 0.27 -27.06
N ALA A 233 -14.59 -1.00 -26.62
CA ALA A 233 -15.83 -1.76 -26.72
C ALA A 233 -16.93 -1.24 -25.76
N TRP A 234 -16.54 -0.66 -24.63
CA TRP A 234 -17.43 -0.13 -23.60
C TRP A 234 -17.79 1.36 -23.79
N GLU A 235 -17.14 2.06 -24.73
CA GLU A 235 -17.38 3.48 -25.02
C GLU A 235 -18.88 3.82 -25.21
N PRO A 236 -19.68 3.04 -25.97
CA PRO A 236 -21.11 3.36 -26.15
C PRO A 236 -21.96 3.21 -24.88
N GLU A 237 -21.49 2.45 -23.89
CA GLU A 237 -22.14 2.32 -22.58
C GLU A 237 -21.70 3.45 -21.65
N MET A 238 -20.41 3.80 -21.67
CA MET A 238 -19.84 4.91 -20.90
C MET A 238 -20.40 6.28 -21.33
N GLU A 239 -20.71 6.48 -22.62
CA GLU A 239 -21.34 7.72 -23.10
C GLU A 239 -22.80 7.90 -22.60
N LYS A 240 -23.43 6.82 -22.15
CA LYS A 240 -24.83 6.83 -21.66
C LYS A 240 -24.93 6.98 -20.15
N ASP A 241 -23.84 6.76 -19.43
CA ASP A 241 -23.81 6.71 -17.98
C ASP A 241 -22.58 7.47 -17.42
N ASP A 242 -22.84 8.67 -16.90
CA ASP A 242 -21.82 9.55 -16.33
C ASP A 242 -21.13 8.92 -15.10
N GLU A 243 -21.84 8.11 -14.29
CA GLU A 243 -21.26 7.48 -13.11
C GLU A 243 -20.20 6.44 -13.50
N VAL A 244 -20.50 5.65 -14.52
CA VAL A 244 -19.58 4.67 -15.13
C VAL A 244 -18.36 5.37 -15.70
N SER A 245 -18.57 6.46 -16.45
CA SER A 245 -17.48 7.27 -17.01
C SER A 245 -16.57 7.83 -15.91
N MET A 246 -17.16 8.37 -14.84
CA MET A 246 -16.42 8.86 -13.68
C MET A 246 -15.62 7.75 -12.99
N ALA A 247 -16.20 6.56 -12.82
CA ALA A 247 -15.54 5.42 -12.19
C ALA A 247 -14.28 4.97 -12.94
N LEU A 248 -14.26 5.10 -14.27
CA LEU A 248 -13.12 4.71 -15.12
C LEU A 248 -12.16 5.85 -15.46
N SER A 249 -12.51 7.10 -15.16
CA SER A 249 -11.70 8.29 -15.49
C SER A 249 -10.23 8.17 -15.06
N GLY A 250 -9.97 7.71 -13.83
CA GLY A 250 -8.60 7.53 -13.32
C GLY A 250 -7.79 6.50 -14.11
N LEU A 251 -8.44 5.45 -14.61
CA LEU A 251 -7.83 4.42 -15.42
C LEU A 251 -7.51 4.92 -16.83
N ILE A 252 -8.44 5.64 -17.46
CA ILE A 252 -8.27 6.27 -18.77
C ILE A 252 -7.10 7.27 -18.72
N MET A 253 -7.11 8.18 -17.75
CA MET A 253 -6.01 9.13 -17.53
C MET A 253 -4.66 8.42 -17.32
N SER A 254 -4.68 7.25 -16.70
CA SER A 254 -3.46 6.47 -16.50
C SER A 254 -2.93 5.92 -17.83
N ILE A 255 -3.80 5.45 -18.73
CA ILE A 255 -3.42 4.97 -20.07
C ILE A 255 -2.79 6.10 -20.88
N ASP A 256 -3.43 7.28 -20.92
CA ASP A 256 -2.94 8.44 -21.68
C ASP A 256 -1.52 8.85 -21.27
N ARG A 257 -1.24 8.79 -19.96
CA ARG A 257 0.11 9.04 -19.42
C ARG A 257 1.14 8.06 -19.96
N PHE A 258 0.79 6.79 -20.11
CA PHE A 258 1.71 5.80 -20.69
C PHE A 258 1.95 6.04 -22.18
N ASP A 259 0.94 6.50 -22.92
CA ASP A 259 1.11 6.84 -24.34
C ASP A 259 2.11 7.98 -24.55
N SER A 260 2.16 8.95 -23.63
CA SER A 260 3.18 10.01 -23.66
C SER A 260 4.63 9.55 -23.41
N ILE A 261 4.82 8.40 -22.76
CA ILE A 261 6.15 7.85 -22.44
C ILE A 261 6.60 6.81 -23.48
N LEU A 262 5.65 6.13 -24.11
CA LEU A 262 5.90 5.04 -25.05
C LEU A 262 5.92 5.47 -26.53
N SER A 263 5.56 6.74 -26.81
CA SER A 263 5.71 7.39 -28.12
C SER A 263 7.13 7.90 -28.35
#